data_AF-A0A1Y3NRV0-F1
#
_entry.id   AF-A0A1Y3NRV0-F1
#
_cell.length_a   1.000
_cell.length_b   1.000
_cell.length_c   1.000
_cell.angle_alpha   90.00
_cell.angle_beta   90.00
_cell.angle_gamma   90.00
#
_symmetry.space_group_name_H-M   'P 1'
#
loop_
_entity.id
_entity.type
_entity.pdbx_description
1 polymer ?
#
loop_
_entity_poly.entity_id
_entity_poly.type
_entity_poly.pdbx_seq_one_letter_code
_entity_poly.pdbx_strand_id
1 'polypeptide(L)'
;MTEYVATRWYRAPEIMLSFKCYTKAIDMWSVGCILAELLGGKPLFKGRDYVDQLNQILSILGTPDDETLTRIGSERALRYIRSLPKTQKIPFSELYPNANPLALDLLEKLLKFDPAERITVEEALAHPYLEAYHDVEDEPSHEKLFDFSFEALDSIEDMKRMITEEVLNFKKNQNGVQFTDNVPRPKESLSGPSRDSVQHVIRDDPREDPNAAMDVDEELALMGN
;
A
#
# COMPACT_ATOMS: atom_id res chain seq x y z
N MET A 1 -5.76 5.79 -19.22
CA MET A 1 -6.19 4.89 -18.12
C MET A 1 -5.36 5.35 -16.93
N THR A 2 -5.97 5.83 -15.85
CA THR A 2 -5.18 6.35 -14.72
C THR A 2 -4.53 5.17 -13.99
N GLU A 3 -3.20 5.16 -13.92
CA GLU A 3 -2.37 4.04 -13.46
C GLU A 3 -2.37 3.79 -11.94
N TYR A 4 -3.07 4.60 -11.14
CA TYR A 4 -2.92 4.57 -9.67
C TYR A 4 -4.25 4.46 -8.92
N VAL A 5 -4.71 3.22 -8.72
CA VAL A 5 -5.85 2.90 -7.85
C VAL A 5 -5.37 2.16 -6.61
N ALA A 6 -4.97 2.92 -5.59
CA ALA A 6 -4.79 2.42 -4.22
C ALA A 6 -5.60 3.29 -3.25
N THR A 7 -6.20 2.68 -2.22
CA THR A 7 -6.90 3.40 -1.15
C THR A 7 -5.93 4.39 -0.49
N ARG A 8 -6.24 5.69 -0.56
CA ARG A 8 -5.35 6.80 -0.15
C ARG A 8 -4.77 6.63 1.25
N TRP A 9 -5.56 6.07 2.17
CA TRP A 9 -5.23 5.91 3.58
C TRP A 9 -3.99 5.05 3.87
N TYR A 10 -3.60 4.18 2.93
CA TYR A 10 -2.46 3.27 3.08
C TYR A 10 -1.28 3.62 2.18
N ARG A 11 -1.35 4.74 1.44
CA ARG A 11 -0.26 5.17 0.55
C ARG A 11 0.90 5.74 1.35
N ALA A 12 2.11 5.36 0.97
CA ALA A 12 3.34 5.81 1.60
C ALA A 12 3.65 7.29 1.29
N PRO A 13 4.32 8.03 2.21
CA PRO A 13 4.59 9.45 2.03
C PRO A 13 5.34 9.77 0.74
N GLU A 14 6.32 8.96 0.36
CA GLU A 14 7.14 9.13 -0.84
C GLU A 14 6.35 9.00 -2.15
N ILE A 15 5.25 8.23 -2.15
CA ILE A 15 4.31 8.20 -3.29
C ILE A 15 3.63 9.56 -3.43
N MET A 16 3.23 10.14 -2.31
CA MET A 16 2.52 11.43 -2.29
C MET A 16 3.45 12.58 -2.65
N LEU A 17 4.74 12.47 -2.30
CA LEU A 17 5.77 13.47 -2.56
C LEU A 17 6.43 13.32 -3.94
N SER A 18 5.91 12.44 -4.80
CA SER A 18 6.40 12.15 -6.15
C SER A 18 7.89 11.74 -6.20
N PHE A 19 8.32 10.97 -5.19
CA PHE A 19 9.67 10.45 -5.11
C PHE A 19 9.89 9.39 -6.20
N LYS A 20 10.92 9.56 -7.02
CA LYS A 20 11.13 8.71 -8.21
C LYS A 20 11.63 7.30 -7.93
N CYS A 21 12.03 7.00 -6.69
CA CYS A 21 12.58 5.69 -6.32
C CYS A 21 11.55 4.92 -5.50
N TYR A 22 10.64 4.23 -6.19
CA TYR A 22 9.72 3.29 -5.57
C TYR A 22 10.42 1.97 -5.27
N THR A 23 10.29 1.50 -4.04
CA THR A 23 10.88 0.25 -3.57
C THR A 23 9.84 -0.56 -2.81
N LYS A 24 10.18 -1.78 -2.39
CA LYS A 24 9.34 -2.61 -1.52
C LYS A 24 8.95 -1.93 -0.20
N ALA A 25 9.64 -0.85 0.20
CA ALA A 25 9.33 -0.09 1.40
C ALA A 25 7.94 0.58 1.35
N ILE A 26 7.37 0.81 0.15
CA ILE A 26 6.01 1.37 0.02
C ILE A 26 4.97 0.41 0.62
N ASP A 27 5.16 -0.90 0.45
CA ASP A 27 4.26 -1.92 0.98
C ASP A 27 4.42 -2.03 2.50
N MET A 28 5.65 -1.89 3.01
CA MET A 28 5.93 -1.91 4.45
C MET A 28 5.24 -0.77 5.20
N TRP A 29 5.08 0.40 4.56
CA TRP A 29 4.25 1.47 5.09
C TRP A 29 2.78 1.05 5.21
N SER A 30 2.22 0.46 4.15
CA SER A 30 0.83 -0.03 4.15
C SER A 30 0.61 -1.09 5.24
N VAL A 31 1.57 -2.00 5.45
CA VAL A 31 1.57 -2.97 6.56
C VAL A 31 1.53 -2.26 7.91
N GLY A 32 2.31 -1.19 8.09
CA GLY A 32 2.26 -0.34 9.28
C GLY A 32 0.88 0.29 9.51
N CYS A 33 0.26 0.83 8.47
CA CYS A 33 -1.10 1.37 8.55
C CYS A 33 -2.13 0.29 8.94
N ILE A 34 -2.02 -0.92 8.39
CA ILE A 34 -2.89 -2.06 8.73
C ILE A 34 -2.69 -2.47 10.19
N LEU A 35 -1.43 -2.58 10.66
CA LEU A 35 -1.15 -2.92 12.06
C LEU A 35 -1.72 -1.86 13.01
N ALA A 36 -1.54 -0.58 12.71
CA ALA A 36 -2.14 0.51 13.48
C ALA A 36 -3.68 0.42 13.51
N GLU A 37 -4.30 0.11 12.38
CA GLU A 37 -5.74 -0.07 12.30
C GLU A 37 -6.24 -1.28 13.09
N LEU A 38 -5.50 -2.39 13.11
CA LEU A 38 -5.81 -3.55 13.95
C LEU A 38 -5.72 -3.21 15.45
N LEU A 39 -4.75 -2.39 15.84
CA LEU A 39 -4.59 -1.93 17.24
C LEU A 39 -5.68 -0.92 17.63
N GLY A 40 -6.10 -0.05 16.71
CA GLY A 40 -7.05 1.04 16.97
C GLY A 40 -8.52 0.76 16.61
N GLY A 41 -8.79 -0.29 15.84
CA GLY A 41 -10.11 -0.62 15.29
C GLY A 41 -10.62 0.37 14.22
N LYS A 42 -9.76 1.25 13.70
CA LYS A 42 -10.08 2.27 12.70
C LYS A 42 -8.83 2.69 11.92
N PRO A 43 -8.96 3.17 10.67
CA PRO A 43 -7.83 3.64 9.88
C PRO A 43 -7.03 4.74 10.61
N LEU A 44 -5.69 4.63 10.58
CA LEU A 44 -4.79 5.59 11.23
C LEU A 44 -4.78 6.96 10.54
N PHE A 45 -4.70 6.96 9.21
CA PHE A 45 -4.66 8.17 8.39
C PHE A 45 -5.88 8.19 7.45
N LYS A 46 -6.92 8.94 7.82
CA LYS A 46 -8.18 9.04 7.06
C LYS A 46 -8.23 10.37 6.29
N GLY A 47 -7.25 10.60 5.42
CA GLY A 47 -7.14 11.80 4.59
C GLY A 47 -8.27 11.89 3.57
N ARG A 48 -8.84 13.10 3.46
CA ARG A 48 -9.90 13.42 2.49
C ARG A 48 -9.34 13.66 1.09
N ASP A 49 -8.15 14.24 1.02
CA ASP A 49 -7.37 14.54 -0.18
C ASP A 49 -5.87 14.34 0.11
N TYR A 50 -4.96 14.59 -0.83
CA TYR A 50 -3.54 14.27 -0.62
C TYR A 50 -2.87 15.24 0.36
N VAL A 51 -3.29 16.50 0.35
CA VAL A 51 -2.79 17.51 1.28
C VAL A 51 -3.22 17.17 2.71
N ASP A 52 -4.48 16.83 2.92
CA ASP A 52 -5.05 16.39 4.19
C ASP A 52 -4.43 15.07 4.67
N GLN A 53 -4.20 14.11 3.76
CA GLN A 53 -3.51 12.86 4.08
C GLN A 53 -2.06 13.12 4.54
N LEU A 54 -1.32 14.01 3.87
CA LEU A 54 0.05 14.38 4.26
C LEU A 54 0.05 15.09 5.63
N ASN A 55 -0.90 15.99 5.87
CA ASN A 55 -1.05 16.66 7.16
C ASN A 55 -1.36 15.68 8.30
N GLN A 56 -2.19 14.66 8.05
CA GLN A 56 -2.47 13.62 9.04
C GLN A 56 -1.21 12.81 9.38
N ILE A 57 -0.43 12.44 8.36
CA ILE A 57 0.86 11.76 8.56
C ILE A 57 1.81 12.61 9.41
N LEU A 58 2.00 13.88 9.04
CA LEU A 58 2.88 14.80 9.76
C LEU A 58 2.40 15.09 11.18
N SER A 59 1.08 15.11 11.43
CA SER A 59 0.54 15.35 12.77
C SER A 59 0.85 14.23 13.76
N ILE A 60 1.07 13.00 13.28
CA ILE A 60 1.42 11.85 14.10
C ILE A 60 2.94 11.63 14.13
N LEU A 61 3.59 11.60 12.97
CA LEU A 61 5.03 11.33 12.85
C LEU A 61 5.91 12.55 13.14
N GLY A 62 5.32 13.74 13.20
CA GLY A 62 6.03 15.02 13.30
C GLY A 62 6.57 15.50 11.96
N THR A 63 7.14 16.71 11.98
CA THR A 63 7.81 17.28 10.81
C THR A 63 9.20 16.63 10.64
N PRO A 64 9.49 15.99 9.49
CA PRO A 64 10.81 15.42 9.22
C PRO A 64 11.88 16.52 9.14
N ASP A 65 13.14 16.13 9.29
CA ASP A 65 14.27 17.02 9.13
C ASP A 65 14.52 17.38 7.65
N ASP A 66 15.24 18.48 7.43
CA ASP A 66 15.49 19.00 6.09
C ASP A 66 16.26 18.01 5.19
N GLU A 67 17.09 17.14 5.77
CA GLU A 67 17.84 16.13 5.02
C GLU A 67 16.89 15.08 4.45
N THR A 68 16.03 14.48 5.30
CA THR A 68 15.00 13.54 4.88
C THR A 68 14.08 14.16 3.83
N LEU A 69 13.61 15.39 4.08
CA LEU A 69 12.73 16.10 3.15
C LEU A 69 13.38 16.30 1.78
N THR A 70 14.65 16.71 1.73
CA THR A 70 15.37 16.94 0.46
C THR A 70 15.59 15.63 -0.32
N ARG A 71 15.69 14.50 0.38
CA ARG A 71 15.88 13.19 -0.23
C ARG A 71 14.63 12.69 -0.94
N ILE A 72 13.45 12.87 -0.36
CA ILE A 72 12.20 12.22 -0.80
C ILE A 72 11.14 13.17 -1.36
N GLY A 73 11.32 14.49 -1.23
CA GLY A 73 10.32 15.49 -1.60
C GLY A 73 10.56 16.16 -2.95
N SER A 74 9.48 16.38 -3.71
CA SER A 74 9.47 17.37 -4.80
C SER A 74 9.70 18.81 -4.29
N GLU A 75 10.11 19.73 -5.16
CA GLU A 75 10.32 21.13 -4.77
C GLU A 75 9.03 21.81 -4.25
N ARG A 76 7.88 21.44 -4.80
CA ARG A 76 6.56 21.97 -4.39
C ARG A 76 6.16 21.41 -3.03
N ALA A 77 6.27 20.10 -2.84
CA ALA A 77 5.95 19.48 -1.57
C ALA A 77 6.90 19.93 -0.44
N LEU A 78 8.18 20.11 -0.74
CA LEU A 78 9.16 20.71 0.17
C LEU A 78 8.74 22.11 0.63
N ARG A 79 8.33 22.97 -0.31
CA ARG A 79 7.87 24.32 0.00
C ARG A 79 6.62 24.31 0.87
N TYR A 80 5.69 23.39 0.57
CA TYR A 80 4.48 23.20 1.37
C TYR A 80 4.82 22.78 2.81
N ILE A 81 5.60 21.70 3.00
CA ILE A 81 5.96 21.19 4.33
C ILE A 81 6.72 22.26 5.14
N ARG A 82 7.63 23.02 4.50
CA ARG A 82 8.35 24.12 5.15
C ARG A 82 7.46 25.31 5.55
N SER A 83 6.30 25.46 4.91
CA SER A 83 5.33 26.51 5.28
C SER A 83 4.47 26.12 6.49
N LEU A 84 4.43 24.83 6.85
CA LEU A 84 3.66 24.35 7.99
C LEU A 84 4.39 24.60 9.32
N PRO A 85 3.66 24.77 10.43
CA PRO A 85 4.25 24.77 11.76
C PRO A 85 4.97 23.45 12.05
N LYS A 86 6.14 23.52 12.67
CA LYS A 86 6.86 22.32 13.10
C LYS A 86 6.04 21.56 14.15
N THR A 87 5.81 20.28 13.90
CA THR A 87 5.10 19.37 14.80
C THR A 87 6.06 18.35 15.38
N GLN A 88 5.88 18.04 16.65
CA GLN A 88 6.60 16.94 17.29
C GLN A 88 5.84 15.64 17.08
N LYS A 89 6.61 14.56 16.99
CA LYS A 89 6.07 13.22 16.89
C LYS A 89 5.25 12.85 18.13
N ILE A 90 4.10 12.24 17.92
CA ILE A 90 3.28 11.62 18.97
C ILE A 90 3.78 10.17 19.15
N PRO A 91 4.22 9.76 20.34
CA PRO A 91 4.56 8.37 20.60
C PRO A 91 3.37 7.44 20.36
N PHE A 92 3.56 6.32 19.66
CA PHE A 92 2.47 5.36 19.42
C PHE A 92 1.89 4.76 20.70
N SER A 93 2.64 4.76 21.81
CA SER A 93 2.14 4.39 23.13
C SER A 93 1.06 5.34 23.67
N GLU A 94 1.05 6.61 23.25
CA GLU A 94 -0.03 7.55 23.60
C GLU A 94 -1.28 7.30 22.76
N LEU A 95 -1.11 6.90 21.49
CA LEU A 95 -2.23 6.55 20.61
C LEU A 95 -2.86 5.20 20.98
N TYR A 96 -2.04 4.24 21.41
CA TYR A 96 -2.44 2.88 21.72
C TYR A 96 -1.93 2.44 23.11
N PRO A 97 -2.46 3.02 24.20
CA PRO A 97 -1.94 2.81 25.56
C PRO A 97 -2.08 1.37 26.07
N ASN A 98 -2.99 0.59 25.50
CA ASN A 98 -3.26 -0.80 25.90
C ASN A 98 -2.61 -1.83 24.95
N ALA A 99 -1.87 -1.37 23.92
CA ALA A 99 -1.25 -2.27 22.95
C ALA A 99 0.00 -2.95 23.54
N ASN A 100 0.33 -4.12 22.99
CA ASN A 100 1.57 -4.82 23.32
C ASN A 100 2.79 -3.93 22.97
N PRO A 101 3.73 -3.69 23.88
CA PRO A 101 4.94 -2.91 23.60
C PRO A 101 5.74 -3.40 22.39
N LEU A 102 5.78 -4.71 22.13
CA LEU A 102 6.44 -5.27 20.95
C LEU A 102 5.69 -4.96 19.65
N ALA A 103 4.36 -4.84 19.70
CA ALA A 103 3.57 -4.39 18.55
C ALA A 103 3.86 -2.94 18.22
N LEU A 104 4.00 -2.10 19.25
CA LEU A 104 4.32 -0.68 19.09
C LEU A 104 5.75 -0.48 18.57
N ASP A 105 6.70 -1.30 19.03
CA ASP A 105 8.07 -1.29 18.51
C ASP A 105 8.15 -1.72 17.04
N LEU A 106 7.37 -2.74 16.63
CA LEU A 106 7.26 -3.10 15.22
C LEU A 106 6.61 -1.96 14.40
N LEU A 107 5.51 -1.40 14.91
CA LEU A 107 4.80 -0.30 14.26
C LEU A 107 5.71 0.92 14.04
N GLU A 108 6.55 1.22 15.02
CA GLU A 108 7.55 2.29 14.98
C GLU A 108 8.57 2.12 13.87
N LYS A 109 8.95 0.87 13.56
CA LYS A 109 9.90 0.53 12.50
C LYS A 109 9.25 0.45 11.12
N LEU A 110 7.95 0.18 11.06
CA LEU A 110 7.15 0.18 9.83
C LEU A 110 6.81 1.61 9.37
N LEU A 111 6.34 2.46 10.30
CA LEU A 111 5.86 3.81 10.01
C LEU A 111 6.98 4.86 10.12
N LYS A 112 8.03 4.70 9.31
CA LYS A 112 9.05 5.73 9.11
C LYS A 112 8.74 6.59 7.90
N PHE A 113 9.00 7.89 8.02
CA PHE A 113 8.80 8.83 6.92
C PHE A 113 9.78 8.55 5.77
N ASP A 114 11.06 8.36 6.09
CA ASP A 114 12.06 7.91 5.11
C ASP A 114 11.88 6.42 4.80
N PRO A 115 11.67 6.02 3.53
CA PRO A 115 11.59 4.60 3.15
C PRO A 115 12.87 3.82 3.43
N ALA A 116 14.05 4.45 3.45
CA ALA A 116 15.32 3.78 3.74
C ALA A 116 15.47 3.39 5.22
N GLU A 117 14.70 4.01 6.12
CA GLU A 117 14.68 3.68 7.54
C GLU A 117 13.61 2.65 7.92
N ARG A 118 12.74 2.27 6.97
CA ARG A 118 11.70 1.26 7.22
C ARG A 118 12.32 -0.13 7.29
N ILE A 119 11.87 -0.89 8.27
CA ILE A 119 12.20 -2.31 8.39
C ILE A 119 11.82 -3.08 7.12
N THR A 120 12.67 -4.01 6.70
CA THR A 120 12.34 -4.89 5.56
C THR A 120 11.33 -5.96 5.96
N VAL A 121 10.77 -6.67 4.97
CA VAL A 121 9.87 -7.81 5.23
C VAL A 121 10.58 -8.87 6.06
N GLU A 122 11.82 -9.19 5.71
CA GLU A 122 12.63 -10.22 6.35
C GLU A 122 12.96 -9.84 7.80
N GLU A 123 13.33 -8.58 8.04
CA GLU A 123 13.56 -8.06 9.38
C GLU A 123 12.27 -8.01 10.22
N ALA A 124 11.12 -7.74 9.60
CA ALA A 124 9.82 -7.72 10.27
C ALA A 124 9.38 -9.14 10.67
N LEU A 125 9.58 -10.15 9.81
CA LEU A 125 9.30 -11.56 10.13
C LEU A 125 10.16 -12.03 11.31
N ALA A 126 11.43 -11.64 11.35
CA ALA A 126 12.34 -11.94 12.46
C ALA A 126 12.10 -11.10 13.73
N HIS A 127 11.08 -10.21 13.75
CA HIS A 127 10.82 -9.33 14.88
C HIS A 127 10.25 -10.09 16.09
N PRO A 128 10.63 -9.75 17.35
CA PRO A 128 10.12 -10.43 18.55
C PRO A 128 8.58 -10.43 18.69
N TYR A 129 7.89 -9.51 18.02
CA TYR A 129 6.42 -9.48 17.99
C TYR A 129 5.82 -10.68 17.23
N LEU A 130 6.53 -11.20 16.23
CA LEU A 130 6.11 -12.30 15.38
C LEU A 130 6.83 -13.62 15.70
N GLU A 131 7.67 -13.66 16.74
CA GLU A 131 8.49 -14.83 17.13
C GLU A 131 7.67 -16.12 17.27
N ALA A 132 6.41 -16.03 17.74
CA ALA A 132 5.54 -17.19 17.89
C ALA A 132 5.11 -17.85 16.56
N TYR A 133 5.26 -17.15 15.44
CA TYR A 133 4.85 -17.59 14.11
C TYR A 133 6.02 -17.67 13.11
N HIS A 134 7.18 -17.08 13.45
CA HIS A 134 8.32 -17.03 12.56
C HIS A 134 8.91 -18.44 12.34
N ASP A 135 8.91 -18.87 11.08
CA ASP A 135 9.52 -20.14 10.66
C ASP A 135 10.23 -19.95 9.32
N VAL A 136 11.57 -19.90 9.37
CA VAL A 136 12.41 -19.68 8.20
C VAL A 136 12.23 -20.75 7.13
N GLU A 137 11.87 -21.98 7.51
CA GLU A 137 11.67 -23.08 6.56
C GLU A 137 10.30 -22.99 5.85
N ASP A 138 9.32 -22.26 6.41
CA ASP A 138 7.99 -22.02 5.84
C ASP A 138 7.81 -20.59 5.28
N GLU A 139 8.92 -19.84 5.16
CA GLU A 139 8.97 -18.47 4.62
C GLU A 139 9.81 -18.40 3.32
N PRO A 140 9.42 -19.09 2.22
CA PRO A 140 10.24 -19.17 1.02
C PRO A 140 10.27 -17.86 0.23
N SER A 141 11.45 -17.55 -0.31
CA SER A 141 11.62 -16.51 -1.33
C SER A 141 11.37 -17.05 -2.74
N HIS A 142 10.86 -16.20 -3.63
CA HIS A 142 10.72 -16.57 -5.03
C HIS A 142 12.06 -16.50 -5.76
N GLU A 143 12.50 -17.58 -6.41
CA GLU A 143 13.82 -17.69 -7.05
C GLU A 143 13.99 -16.76 -8.27
N LYS A 144 12.87 -16.42 -8.93
CA LYS A 144 12.87 -15.62 -10.15
C LYS A 144 12.20 -14.28 -9.88
N LEU A 145 12.77 -13.22 -10.44
CA LEU A 145 12.09 -11.94 -10.49
C LEU A 145 10.95 -12.02 -11.51
N PHE A 146 9.82 -11.40 -11.17
CA PHE A 146 8.74 -11.21 -12.12
C PHE A 146 9.14 -10.15 -13.14
N ASP A 147 8.98 -10.45 -14.42
CA ASP A 147 9.31 -9.55 -15.50
C ASP A 147 8.10 -8.69 -15.88
N PHE A 148 8.22 -7.38 -15.65
CA PHE A 148 7.20 -6.38 -15.99
C PHE A 148 7.36 -5.81 -17.41
N SER A 149 8.24 -6.38 -18.25
CA SER A 149 8.48 -5.88 -19.62
C SER A 149 7.22 -5.81 -20.50
N PHE A 150 6.18 -6.59 -20.20
CA PHE A 150 4.90 -6.55 -20.90
C PHE A 150 4.12 -5.24 -20.73
N GLU A 151 4.39 -4.47 -19.67
CA GLU A 151 3.70 -3.19 -19.42
C GLU A 151 4.10 -2.10 -20.42
N ALA A 152 5.23 -2.26 -21.12
CA ALA A 152 5.67 -1.33 -22.15
C ALA A 152 4.84 -1.41 -23.46
N LEU A 153 3.81 -2.25 -23.50
CA LEU A 153 2.97 -2.46 -24.69
C LEU A 153 1.73 -1.56 -24.66
N ASP A 154 1.67 -0.62 -25.59
CA ASP A 154 0.54 0.33 -25.68
C ASP A 154 -0.63 -0.16 -26.55
N SER A 155 -0.45 -1.24 -27.31
CA SER A 155 -1.44 -1.72 -28.28
C SER A 155 -2.46 -2.69 -27.66
N ILE A 156 -3.74 -2.38 -27.80
CA ILE A 156 -4.86 -3.27 -27.43
C ILE A 156 -4.77 -4.62 -28.15
N GLU A 157 -4.28 -4.65 -29.38
CA GLU A 157 -4.15 -5.88 -30.16
C GLU A 157 -3.05 -6.79 -29.59
N ASP A 158 -1.92 -6.21 -29.18
CA ASP A 158 -0.83 -6.94 -28.53
C ASP A 158 -1.26 -7.45 -27.15
N MET A 159 -1.95 -6.62 -26.35
CA MET A 159 -2.53 -7.05 -25.07
C MET A 159 -3.50 -8.22 -25.23
N LYS A 160 -4.41 -8.18 -26.21
CA LYS A 160 -5.35 -9.28 -26.50
C LYS A 160 -4.62 -10.57 -26.87
N ARG A 161 -3.57 -10.46 -27.69
CA ARG A 161 -2.74 -11.60 -28.09
C ARG A 161 -2.07 -12.22 -26.85
N MET A 162 -1.40 -11.41 -26.03
CA MET A 162 -0.73 -11.89 -24.81
C MET A 162 -1.67 -12.53 -23.81
N ILE A 163 -2.84 -11.93 -23.55
CA ILE A 163 -3.86 -12.54 -22.66
C ILE A 163 -4.29 -13.91 -23.19
N THR A 164 -4.50 -14.03 -24.51
CA THR A 164 -4.90 -15.29 -25.13
C THR A 164 -3.78 -16.33 -25.01
N GLU A 165 -2.53 -15.95 -25.27
CA GLU A 165 -1.36 -16.80 -25.13
C GLU A 165 -1.19 -17.29 -23.68
N GLU A 166 -1.37 -16.42 -22.70
CA GLU A 166 -1.27 -16.76 -21.28
C GLU A 166 -2.32 -17.81 -20.87
N VAL A 167 -3.58 -17.63 -21.30
CA VAL A 167 -4.64 -18.62 -21.06
C VAL A 167 -4.31 -19.97 -21.70
N LEU A 168 -3.75 -19.98 -22.91
CA LEU A 168 -3.36 -21.21 -23.59
C LEU A 168 -2.17 -21.88 -22.91
N ASN A 169 -1.17 -21.11 -22.48
CA ASN A 169 0.00 -21.60 -21.74
C ASN A 169 -0.39 -22.20 -20.39
N PHE A 170 -1.25 -21.51 -19.64
CA PHE A 170 -1.80 -22.00 -18.38
C PHE A 170 -2.50 -23.36 -18.55
N LYS A 171 -3.37 -23.49 -19.57
CA LYS A 171 -4.07 -24.75 -19.88
C LYS A 171 -3.12 -25.88 -20.28
N LYS A 172 -2.08 -25.58 -21.07
CA LYS A 172 -1.06 -26.57 -21.45
C LYS A 172 -0.28 -27.08 -20.24
N ASN A 173 0.09 -26.18 -19.33
CA ASN A 173 0.83 -26.52 -18.11
C ASN A 173 -0.03 -27.33 -17.12
N GLN A 174 -1.34 -27.05 -17.04
CA GLN A 174 -2.26 -27.89 -16.26
C GLN A 174 -2.38 -29.32 -16.80
N ASN A 175 -2.30 -29.54 -18.12
CA ASN A 175 -2.35 -30.88 -18.70
C ASN A 175 -1.06 -31.71 -18.45
N GLY A 176 0.02 -31.09 -17.94
CA GLY A 176 1.25 -31.76 -17.54
C GLY A 176 1.25 -32.29 -16.10
N VAL A 177 0.30 -31.84 -15.27
CA VAL A 177 0.07 -32.35 -13.91
C VAL A 177 -1.21 -33.20 -13.97
N GLN A 178 -1.08 -34.52 -13.87
CA GLN A 178 -2.26 -35.39 -13.72
C GLN A 178 -2.95 -35.08 -12.39
N PHE A 179 -3.89 -34.14 -12.41
CA PHE A 179 -5.01 -34.19 -11.49
C PHE A 179 -5.78 -35.47 -11.85
N THR A 180 -5.73 -36.48 -10.98
CA THR A 180 -6.77 -37.51 -10.98
C THR A 180 -8.10 -36.77 -10.95
N ASP A 181 -9.05 -37.12 -11.83
CA ASP A 181 -10.37 -36.49 -12.04
C ASP A 181 -11.29 -36.39 -10.80
N ASN A 182 -10.77 -36.55 -9.59
CA ASN A 182 -11.46 -36.44 -8.31
C ASN A 182 -11.19 -35.12 -7.59
N VAL A 183 -11.21 -33.98 -8.29
CA VAL A 183 -11.61 -32.72 -7.64
C VAL A 183 -13.13 -32.70 -7.68
N PRO A 184 -13.84 -32.74 -6.53
CA PRO A 184 -15.29 -32.60 -6.55
C PRO A 184 -15.61 -31.23 -7.12
N ARG A 185 -16.06 -31.19 -8.38
CA ARG A 185 -16.66 -29.99 -8.95
C ARG A 185 -17.89 -29.70 -8.07
N PRO A 186 -17.98 -28.53 -7.41
CA PRO A 186 -19.18 -28.19 -6.67
C PRO A 186 -20.36 -28.32 -7.64
N LYS A 187 -21.30 -29.23 -7.34
CA LYS A 187 -22.46 -29.48 -8.20
C LYS A 187 -23.42 -28.29 -8.23
N GLU A 188 -23.22 -27.37 -7.30
CA GLU A 188 -23.92 -26.10 -7.22
C GLU A 188 -22.88 -24.99 -7.29
N SER A 189 -23.12 -24.00 -8.15
CA SER A 189 -22.50 -22.69 -7.99
C SER A 189 -22.69 -22.27 -6.54
N LEU A 190 -21.60 -22.08 -5.81
CA LEU A 190 -21.66 -21.45 -4.49
C LEU A 190 -22.55 -20.22 -4.65
N SER A 191 -23.59 -20.12 -3.81
CA SER A 191 -24.46 -18.95 -3.77
C SER A 191 -23.67 -17.76 -3.20
N GLY A 192 -22.72 -17.26 -3.98
CA GLY A 192 -22.27 -15.89 -3.82
C GLY A 192 -23.47 -14.99 -4.11
N PRO A 193 -23.53 -13.80 -3.50
CA PRO A 193 -24.55 -12.84 -3.88
C PRO A 193 -24.50 -12.67 -5.41
N SER A 194 -25.65 -12.89 -6.06
CA SER A 194 -25.87 -12.39 -7.42
C SER A 194 -25.43 -10.93 -7.49
N ARG A 195 -24.99 -10.49 -8.66
CA ARG A 195 -24.62 -9.10 -8.93
C ARG A 195 -25.73 -8.11 -8.48
N ASP A 196 -26.97 -8.57 -8.46
CA ASP A 196 -28.16 -7.83 -8.01
C ASP A 196 -28.35 -7.80 -6.48
N SER A 197 -27.68 -8.68 -5.73
CA SER A 197 -27.73 -8.79 -4.27
C SER A 197 -26.53 -8.15 -3.56
N VAL A 198 -25.55 -7.65 -4.31
CA VAL A 198 -24.55 -6.73 -3.77
C VAL A 198 -25.26 -5.40 -3.55
N GLN A 199 -25.69 -5.15 -2.31
CA GLN A 199 -26.20 -3.82 -1.95
C GLN A 199 -25.12 -2.79 -2.28
N HIS A 200 -25.57 -1.66 -2.82
CA HIS A 200 -24.72 -0.51 -3.10
C HIS A 200 -23.90 -0.21 -1.84
N VAL A 201 -22.58 -0.40 -1.90
CA VAL A 201 -21.70 0.03 -0.81
C VAL A 201 -21.92 1.54 -0.71
N ILE A 202 -22.50 1.97 0.41
CA ILE A 202 -22.67 3.39 0.70
C ILE A 202 -21.26 3.92 0.90
N ARG A 203 -20.84 4.81 0.00
CA ARG A 203 -19.55 5.48 0.11
C ARG A 203 -19.57 6.34 1.36
N ASP A 204 -18.55 6.20 2.21
CA ASP A 204 -18.36 7.07 3.38
C ASP A 204 -18.22 8.56 2.95
N ASP A 205 -17.64 8.83 1.77
CA ASP A 205 -17.57 10.17 1.16
C ASP A 205 -18.09 10.15 -0.30
N PRO A 206 -19.18 10.87 -0.62
CA PRO A 206 -19.71 11.01 -1.98
C PRO A 206 -18.76 11.69 -2.98
N ARG A 207 -17.70 12.36 -2.51
CA ARG A 207 -16.75 13.12 -3.34
C ARG A 207 -15.52 12.31 -3.74
N GLU A 208 -15.37 11.09 -3.24
CA GLU A 208 -14.23 10.25 -3.59
C GLU A 208 -14.42 9.70 -5.02
N ASP A 209 -13.72 10.32 -5.97
CA ASP A 209 -13.56 9.78 -7.32
C ASP A 209 -12.41 8.77 -7.32
N PRO A 210 -12.69 7.46 -7.49
CA PRO A 210 -11.66 6.43 -7.54
C PRO A 210 -10.70 6.58 -8.74
N ASN A 211 -11.04 7.41 -9.72
CA ASN A 211 -10.21 7.70 -10.90
C ASN A 211 -9.45 9.03 -10.82
N ALA A 212 -9.65 9.85 -9.78
CA ALA A 212 -8.91 11.09 -9.58
C ALA A 212 -7.54 10.81 -8.92
N ALA A 213 -6.66 10.16 -9.67
CA ALA A 213 -5.27 9.99 -9.29
C ALA A 213 -4.52 11.29 -9.61
N MET A 214 -4.50 12.21 -8.64
CA MET A 214 -3.58 13.35 -8.64
C MET A 214 -2.48 13.10 -7.62
N ASP A 215 -1.24 13.54 -7.85
CA ASP A 215 -0.24 13.59 -6.78
C ASP A 215 -0.33 14.92 -6.00
N VAL A 216 0.45 15.08 -4.92
CA VAL A 216 0.42 16.33 -4.13
C VAL A 216 0.84 17.52 -5.00
N ASP A 217 1.72 17.33 -5.99
CA ASP A 217 2.19 18.40 -6.87
C ASP A 217 1.10 18.88 -7.84
N GLU A 218 0.28 17.97 -8.36
CA GLU A 218 -0.89 18.26 -9.17
C GLU A 218 -1.97 18.95 -8.34
N GLU A 219 -2.19 18.52 -7.09
CA GLU A 219 -3.19 19.13 -6.22
C GLU A 219 -2.78 20.54 -5.76
N LEU A 220 -1.51 20.71 -5.35
CA LEU A 220 -0.95 22.02 -5.01
C LEU A 220 -0.95 22.97 -6.21
N ALA A 221 -0.82 22.46 -7.44
CA ALA A 221 -0.92 23.28 -8.64
C ALA A 221 -2.34 23.81 -8.87
N LEU A 222 -3.38 23.01 -8.58
CA LEU A 222 -4.78 23.44 -8.68
C LEU A 222 -5.17 24.45 -7.60
N MET A 223 -4.55 24.38 -6.41
CA MET A 223 -4.78 25.33 -5.32
C MET A 223 -4.12 26.71 -5.55
N GLY A 224 -3.29 26.84 -6.60
CA GLY A 224 -2.46 28.01 -6.88
C GLY A 224 -3.01 29.06 -7.86
N ASN A 225 -4.32 29.04 -8.19
CA ASN A 225 -4.99 30.06 -9.02
C ASN A 225 -5.92 30.97 -8.19
#